data_AF-A0AAJ0EQJ5-F1
#
_entry.id   AF-A0AAJ0EQJ5-F1
#
_cell.length_a   1.000
_cell.length_b   1.000
_cell.length_c   1.000
_cell.angle_alpha   90.00
_cell.angle_beta   90.00
_cell.angle_gamma   90.00
#
_symmetry.space_group_name_H-M   'P 1'
#
loop_
_entity.id
_entity.type
_entity.pdbx_description
1 polymer ?
#
loop_
_entity_poly.entity_id
_entity_poly.type
_entity_poly.pdbx_seq_one_letter_code
_entity_poly.pdbx_strand_id
1 'polypeptide(L)'
;MCRVCDRLNYDPFPHVPLDDEDGEDDGHELQEVPVVPFRRKNLNPLQTVVTPAPSHDDAPIFAAYLKPKVAPEPGDWDFSYQRQAPFGMAVYDTTPSATPTRAAKMVHALSHRTRRHNREWGRDRIEVACFPLPSHLSSQERAKACIIHHGHEIRNRAVLDNIDDAKFWFLSEDFEDEWYSRGIIIIDRLEDTWEDSFECDDTRIQFEDEMTQSSFGSFATVHWRPREETWERYEEDFQPESRVHMRKYGLESIGRLLGREGIGSSIRGFYEHFAPDGVLDRELAVARRGLDMRQQLLKQKLSRVMRLDCSSD
;
A
#
# COMPACT_ATOMS: atom_id res chain seq x y z
N MET A 1 -12.19 -10.08 -16.08
CA MET A 1 -10.98 -9.47 -16.68
C MET A 1 -10.31 -8.62 -15.61
N CYS A 2 -9.02 -8.83 -15.36
CA CYS A 2 -8.24 -7.99 -14.44
C CYS A 2 -8.00 -6.63 -15.10
N ARG A 3 -8.46 -5.53 -14.48
CA ARG A 3 -8.42 -4.19 -15.10
C ARG A 3 -7.04 -3.55 -15.14
N VAL A 4 -6.05 -4.13 -14.46
CA VAL A 4 -4.62 -3.80 -14.68
C VAL A 4 -4.21 -4.19 -16.11
N CYS A 5 -4.80 -5.26 -16.65
CA CYS A 5 -4.57 -5.71 -18.03
C CYS A 5 -5.24 -4.80 -19.07
N ASP A 6 -6.40 -4.19 -18.78
CA ASP A 6 -7.09 -3.29 -19.72
C ASP A 6 -6.31 -2.01 -20.01
N ARG A 7 -5.52 -1.51 -19.05
CA ARG A 7 -4.59 -0.38 -19.25
C ARG A 7 -3.36 -0.75 -20.09
N LEU A 8 -3.05 -2.04 -20.21
CA LEU A 8 -1.90 -2.57 -20.96
C LEU A 8 -2.26 -2.95 -22.40
N ASN A 9 -3.53 -2.80 -22.80
CA ASN A 9 -4.04 -3.22 -24.11
C ASN A 9 -3.71 -2.23 -25.25
N TYR A 10 -2.47 -1.73 -25.28
CA TYR A 10 -1.89 -1.12 -26.49
C TYR A 10 -0.98 -2.17 -27.13
N ASP A 11 -1.58 -3.06 -27.91
CA ASP A 11 -0.85 -4.01 -28.75
C ASP A 11 -0.43 -3.34 -30.06
N PRO A 12 0.87 -3.17 -30.36
CA PRO A 12 1.32 -2.63 -31.64
C PRO A 12 1.30 -3.68 -32.77
N PHE A 13 0.84 -4.92 -32.55
CA PHE A 13 0.80 -5.97 -33.57
C PHE A 13 -0.61 -6.54 -33.75
N PRO A 14 -1.38 -6.07 -34.75
CA PRO A 14 -2.64 -6.70 -35.06
C PRO A 14 -2.39 -7.98 -35.86
N HIS A 15 -3.24 -8.98 -35.59
CA HIS A 15 -3.51 -10.18 -36.39
C HIS A 15 -2.67 -11.43 -36.08
N VAL A 16 -3.21 -12.26 -35.19
CA VAL A 16 -3.22 -13.71 -35.39
C VAL A 16 -4.71 -14.12 -35.49
N PRO A 17 -5.16 -14.76 -36.58
CA PRO A 17 -6.52 -15.27 -36.67
C PRO A 17 -6.72 -16.34 -35.59
N LEU A 18 -7.86 -16.27 -34.91
CA LEU A 18 -8.34 -17.40 -34.11
C LEU A 18 -8.95 -18.39 -35.09
N ASP A 19 -8.35 -19.57 -35.19
CA ASP A 19 -8.98 -20.71 -35.84
C ASP A 19 -10.11 -21.21 -34.94
N ASP A 20 -11.33 -21.20 -35.49
CA ASP A 20 -12.50 -21.85 -34.93
C ASP A 20 -12.33 -23.37 -35.04
N GLU A 21 -12.20 -24.07 -33.91
CA GLU A 21 -12.47 -25.52 -33.86
C GLU A 21 -13.43 -25.82 -32.70
N ASP A 22 -14.70 -25.94 -33.08
CA ASP A 22 -15.70 -26.75 -32.39
C ASP A 22 -15.24 -28.22 -32.39
N GLY A 23 -15.17 -28.85 -31.22
CA GLY A 23 -14.82 -30.27 -31.09
C GLY A 23 -15.36 -30.85 -29.79
N GLU A 24 -16.25 -31.82 -29.95
CA GLU A 24 -17.12 -32.42 -28.94
C GLU A 24 -16.41 -33.28 -27.87
N ASP A 25 -17.12 -33.39 -26.74
CA ASP A 25 -17.16 -34.44 -25.71
C ASP A 25 -16.29 -35.70 -25.92
N ASP A 26 -15.37 -35.95 -24.99
CA ASP A 26 -14.88 -37.30 -24.69
C ASP A 26 -14.61 -37.46 -23.18
N GLY A 27 -15.32 -38.42 -22.58
CA GLY A 27 -15.28 -38.74 -21.16
C GLY A 27 -13.94 -39.28 -20.70
N HIS A 28 -13.37 -38.64 -19.67
CA HIS A 28 -12.21 -39.17 -18.94
C HIS A 28 -12.58 -39.52 -17.50
N GLU A 29 -12.36 -40.80 -17.16
CA GLU A 29 -12.38 -41.35 -15.81
C GLU A 29 -11.53 -40.49 -14.85
N LEU A 30 -12.10 -40.14 -13.70
CA LEU A 30 -11.40 -39.52 -12.59
C LEU A 30 -10.32 -40.47 -12.06
N GLN A 31 -9.08 -40.32 -12.53
CA GLN A 31 -7.93 -40.88 -11.84
C GLN A 31 -7.79 -40.19 -10.48
N GLU A 32 -7.99 -40.95 -9.40
CA GLU A 32 -7.66 -40.54 -8.04
C GLU A 32 -6.17 -40.21 -7.97
N VAL A 33 -5.85 -38.91 -8.02
CA VAL A 33 -4.51 -38.41 -7.77
C VAL A 33 -4.14 -38.77 -6.33
N PRO A 34 -2.99 -39.44 -6.08
CA PRO A 34 -2.57 -39.75 -4.72
C PRO A 34 -2.49 -38.46 -3.90
N VAL A 35 -3.30 -38.38 -2.84
CA VAL A 35 -3.23 -37.29 -1.86
C VAL A 35 -1.89 -37.43 -1.13
N VAL A 36 -0.85 -36.81 -1.68
CA VAL A 36 0.42 -36.64 -0.99
C VAL A 36 0.12 -35.73 0.21
N PRO A 37 0.29 -36.18 1.46
CA PRO A 37 0.11 -35.31 2.60
C PRO A 37 1.07 -34.14 2.43
N PHE A 38 0.55 -32.90 2.39
CA PHE A 38 1.38 -31.71 2.45
C PHE A 38 2.29 -31.85 3.68
N ARG A 39 3.56 -32.21 3.46
CA ARG A 39 4.58 -32.12 4.49
C ARG A 39 4.62 -30.66 4.87
N ARG A 40 4.06 -30.33 6.05
CA ARG A 40 4.24 -29.03 6.70
C ARG A 40 5.75 -28.87 6.92
N LYS A 41 6.45 -28.29 5.95
CA LYS A 41 7.82 -27.83 6.15
C LYS A 41 7.75 -26.90 7.36
N ASN A 42 8.52 -27.21 8.40
CA ASN A 42 8.65 -26.37 9.58
C ASN A 42 8.89 -24.94 9.11
N LEU A 43 7.91 -24.07 9.33
CA LEU A 43 8.03 -22.65 9.00
C LEU A 43 9.24 -22.15 9.77
N ASN A 44 10.30 -21.77 9.06
CA ASN A 44 11.40 -21.04 9.66
C ASN A 44 10.80 -19.91 10.50
N PRO A 45 11.18 -19.77 11.79
CA PRO A 45 10.54 -18.80 12.65
C PRO A 45 10.71 -17.40 12.05
N LEU A 46 9.61 -16.74 11.72
CA LEU A 46 9.59 -15.37 11.24
C LEU A 46 9.91 -14.42 12.40
N GLN A 47 10.62 -13.34 12.09
CA GLN A 47 10.92 -12.23 12.99
C GLN A 47 10.36 -10.95 12.39
N THR A 48 9.71 -10.14 13.23
CA THR A 48 9.34 -8.78 12.87
C THR A 48 10.59 -7.91 12.88
N VAL A 49 10.88 -7.26 11.76
CA VAL A 49 11.92 -6.25 11.61
C VAL A 49 11.25 -4.89 11.66
N VAL A 50 11.80 -3.97 12.45
CA VAL A 50 11.39 -2.56 12.48
C VAL A 50 12.57 -1.72 12.01
N THR A 51 12.35 -0.86 11.03
CA THR A 51 13.40 -0.02 10.44
C THR A 51 12.82 1.34 10.03
N PRO A 52 13.61 2.42 10.04
CA PRO A 52 13.22 3.65 9.36
C PRO A 52 12.92 3.40 7.88
N ALA A 53 11.92 4.12 7.36
CA ALA A 53 11.59 4.16 5.94
C ALA A 53 12.01 5.52 5.34
N PRO A 54 12.32 5.59 4.04
CA PRO A 54 12.57 6.85 3.36
C PRO A 54 11.37 7.80 3.49
N SER A 55 11.66 9.09 3.67
CA SER A 55 10.68 10.17 3.68
C SER A 55 11.12 11.27 2.70
N HIS A 56 10.16 11.97 2.12
CA HIS A 56 10.42 13.09 1.20
C HIS A 56 10.76 14.41 1.91
N ASP A 57 10.40 14.56 3.19
CA ASP A 57 10.51 15.79 3.98
C ASP A 57 11.20 15.57 5.33
N ASP A 58 11.96 14.48 5.44
CA ASP A 58 12.63 14.01 6.67
C ASP A 58 11.66 13.72 7.83
N ALA A 59 10.35 13.67 7.58
CA ALA A 59 9.38 13.24 8.57
C ALA A 59 9.69 11.80 9.00
N PRO A 60 9.73 11.48 10.31
CA PRO A 60 10.03 10.14 10.78
C PRO A 60 8.95 9.13 10.33
N ILE A 61 9.34 8.16 9.51
CA ILE A 61 8.49 7.04 9.12
C ILE A 61 9.20 5.74 9.53
N PHE A 62 8.47 4.86 10.20
CA PHE A 62 8.97 3.53 10.57
C PHE A 62 8.16 2.47 9.85
N ALA A 63 8.84 1.44 9.37
CA ALA A 63 8.23 0.30 8.73
C ALA A 63 8.45 -0.97 9.56
N ALA A 64 7.45 -1.83 9.58
CA ALA A 64 7.57 -3.18 10.09
C ALA A 64 7.13 -4.21 9.06
N TYR A 65 7.92 -5.27 8.92
CA TYR A 65 7.66 -6.40 8.04
C TYR A 65 8.27 -7.68 8.62
N LEU A 66 7.84 -8.84 8.12
CA LEU A 66 8.33 -10.14 8.58
C LEU A 66 9.52 -10.61 7.73
N LYS A 67 10.56 -11.11 8.38
CA LYS A 67 11.73 -11.74 7.76
C LYS A 67 12.02 -13.08 8.43
N PRO A 68 12.51 -14.11 7.71
CA PRO A 68 13.00 -15.34 8.32
C PRO A 68 14.17 -15.08 9.30
N LYS A 69 14.20 -15.74 10.46
CA LYS A 69 15.29 -15.62 11.46
C LYS A 69 16.64 -16.16 11.01
N VAL A 70 16.66 -17.10 10.06
CA VAL A 70 17.88 -17.69 9.53
C VAL A 70 17.96 -17.32 8.06
N ALA A 71 19.04 -16.65 7.66
CA ALA A 71 19.34 -16.45 6.25
C ALA A 71 19.61 -17.81 5.63
N PRO A 72 18.95 -18.21 4.52
CA PRO A 72 19.30 -19.44 3.84
C PRO A 72 20.76 -19.38 3.38
N GLU A 73 21.43 -20.54 3.33
CA GLU A 73 22.78 -20.66 2.78
C GLU A 73 22.86 -20.08 1.34
N PRO A 74 24.04 -19.66 0.86
CA PRO A 74 24.21 -19.19 -0.51
C PRO A 74 23.96 -20.33 -1.51
N GLY A 75 22.69 -20.55 -1.85
CA GLY A 75 22.23 -21.71 -2.63
C GLY A 75 20.82 -22.17 -2.25
N ASP A 76 20.42 -21.96 -0.99
CA ASP A 76 19.06 -22.18 -0.47
C ASP A 76 18.13 -20.99 -0.77
N TRP A 77 18.41 -20.25 -1.85
CA TRP A 77 17.65 -19.10 -2.36
C TRP A 77 16.25 -19.47 -2.89
N ASP A 78 15.70 -20.59 -2.43
CA ASP A 78 14.35 -21.03 -2.73
C ASP A 78 13.35 -20.45 -1.71
N PHE A 79 13.34 -19.11 -1.67
CA PHE A 79 12.14 -18.32 -1.40
C PHE A 79 11.52 -17.91 -2.75
N SER A 80 11.39 -18.84 -3.70
CA SER A 80 10.86 -18.58 -5.05
C SER A 80 9.44 -18.03 -5.08
N TYR A 81 8.72 -17.98 -3.94
CA TYR A 81 7.46 -17.25 -3.83
C TYR A 81 7.56 -15.85 -3.17
N GLN A 82 8.65 -15.49 -2.50
CA GLN A 82 8.76 -14.25 -1.67
C GLN A 82 9.94 -13.32 -2.04
N ARG A 83 10.43 -13.36 -3.29
CA ARG A 83 11.40 -12.36 -3.80
C ARG A 83 10.79 -10.98 -4.10
N GLN A 84 9.49 -10.81 -3.84
CA GLN A 84 8.77 -9.58 -4.11
C GLN A 84 8.83 -8.66 -2.90
N ALA A 85 8.98 -7.36 -3.16
CA ALA A 85 8.91 -6.34 -2.14
C ALA A 85 7.62 -6.47 -1.33
N PRO A 86 7.69 -6.31 0.01
CA PRO A 86 6.50 -6.40 0.83
C PRO A 86 5.55 -5.24 0.52
N PHE A 87 4.26 -5.48 0.65
CA PHE A 87 3.24 -4.54 0.23
C PHE A 87 3.11 -3.42 1.25
N GLY A 88 3.42 -2.19 0.83
CA GLY A 88 3.39 -1.01 1.68
C GLY A 88 1.97 -0.58 2.03
N MET A 89 1.63 -0.58 3.32
CA MET A 89 0.43 0.01 3.90
C MET A 89 0.81 1.22 4.74
N ALA A 90 0.27 2.40 4.44
CA ALA A 90 0.57 3.62 5.18
C ALA A 90 -0.46 3.92 6.27
N VAL A 91 0.04 4.16 7.47
CA VAL A 91 -0.68 4.61 8.66
C VAL A 91 -0.07 5.94 9.10
N TYR A 92 -0.90 6.95 9.35
CA TYR A 92 -0.46 8.25 9.84
C TYR A 92 -0.87 8.43 11.30
N ASP A 93 0.10 8.59 12.21
CA ASP A 93 -0.17 9.11 13.55
C ASP A 93 -0.22 10.64 13.47
N THR A 94 -1.44 11.18 13.46
CA THR A 94 -1.68 12.63 13.31
C THR A 94 -1.93 13.34 14.61
N THR A 95 -1.90 12.62 15.73
CA THR A 95 -2.16 13.24 17.03
C THR A 95 -1.07 14.29 17.34
N PRO A 96 -1.41 15.38 18.05
CA PRO A 96 -0.43 16.44 18.36
C PRO A 96 0.81 15.96 19.13
N SER A 97 0.69 14.82 19.82
CA SER A 97 1.76 14.20 20.62
C SER A 97 2.55 13.14 19.85
N ALA A 98 2.43 13.06 18.51
CA ALA A 98 3.18 12.11 17.68
C ALA A 98 4.69 12.27 17.86
N THR A 99 5.36 11.15 18.14
CA THR A 99 6.81 11.09 18.31
C THR A 99 7.40 9.92 17.53
N PRO A 100 8.68 10.01 17.10
CA PRO A 100 9.37 8.90 16.43
C PRO A 100 9.36 7.61 17.25
N THR A 101 9.61 7.71 18.56
CA THR A 101 9.64 6.56 19.48
C THR A 101 8.28 5.87 19.54
N ARG A 102 7.18 6.63 19.57
CA ARG A 102 5.84 6.05 19.54
C ARG A 102 5.53 5.41 18.19
N ALA A 103 5.87 6.05 17.07
CA ALA A 103 5.69 5.47 15.75
C ALA A 103 6.42 4.13 15.59
N ALA A 104 7.66 4.02 16.07
CA ALA A 104 8.44 2.78 16.05
C ALA A 104 7.79 1.65 16.90
N LYS A 105 7.26 1.98 18.09
CA LYS A 105 6.50 1.02 18.91
C LYS A 105 5.19 0.60 18.23
N MET A 106 4.47 1.57 17.68
CA MET A 106 3.18 1.39 17.04
C MET A 106 3.29 0.50 15.82
N VAL A 107 4.25 0.72 14.93
CA VAL A 107 4.41 -0.09 13.73
C VAL A 107 4.73 -1.55 14.07
N HIS A 108 5.50 -1.80 15.14
CA HIS A 108 5.75 -3.14 15.65
C HIS A 108 4.47 -3.81 16.15
N ALA A 109 3.67 -3.09 16.95
CA ALA A 109 2.42 -3.59 17.50
C ALA A 109 1.38 -3.88 16.40
N LEU A 110 1.24 -2.96 15.43
CA LEU A 110 0.36 -3.13 14.27
C LEU A 110 0.79 -4.34 13.42
N SER A 111 2.07 -4.51 13.12
CA SER A 111 2.57 -5.68 12.39
C SER A 111 2.22 -6.99 13.10
N HIS A 112 2.41 -7.04 14.42
CA HIS A 112 2.03 -8.21 15.19
C HIS A 112 0.52 -8.47 15.17
N ARG A 113 -0.30 -7.42 15.30
CA ARG A 113 -1.76 -7.53 15.31
C ARG A 113 -2.30 -7.97 13.95
N THR A 114 -1.90 -7.29 12.87
CA THR A 114 -2.32 -7.58 11.50
C THR A 114 -1.93 -8.99 11.06
N ARG A 115 -0.81 -9.54 11.55
CA ARG A 115 -0.41 -10.93 11.30
C ARG A 115 -1.49 -11.95 11.68
N ARG A 116 -2.33 -11.68 12.68
CA ARG A 116 -3.43 -12.58 13.06
C ARG A 116 -4.48 -12.69 11.95
N HIS A 117 -4.70 -11.61 11.21
CA HIS A 117 -5.67 -11.50 10.12
C HIS A 117 -5.07 -11.82 8.74
N ASN A 118 -3.73 -11.76 8.61
CA ASN A 118 -3.00 -11.99 7.36
C ASN A 118 -2.09 -13.23 7.40
N ARG A 119 -2.48 -14.27 8.17
CA ARG A 119 -1.68 -15.49 8.38
C ARG A 119 -1.31 -16.23 7.10
N GLU A 120 -2.13 -16.11 6.07
CA GLU A 120 -1.99 -16.85 4.81
C GLU A 120 -0.96 -16.22 3.87
N TRP A 121 -0.64 -14.92 4.02
CA TRP A 121 0.11 -14.17 3.00
C TRP A 121 1.47 -13.68 3.48
N GLY A 122 1.56 -13.09 4.68
CA GLY A 122 2.83 -12.77 5.34
C GLY A 122 3.77 -11.79 4.61
N ARG A 123 3.28 -11.03 3.62
CA ARG A 123 4.06 -10.10 2.78
C ARG A 123 3.84 -8.62 3.11
N ASP A 124 3.20 -8.31 4.20
CA ASP A 124 2.81 -6.94 4.51
C ASP A 124 3.98 -6.14 5.08
N ARG A 125 4.16 -4.91 4.57
CA ARG A 125 4.95 -3.87 5.23
C ARG A 125 4.01 -2.79 5.69
N ILE A 126 3.81 -2.70 7.00
CA ILE A 126 3.06 -1.59 7.60
C ILE A 126 4.05 -0.47 7.86
N GLU A 127 3.69 0.74 7.48
CA GLU A 127 4.45 1.95 7.71
C GLU A 127 3.65 2.90 8.58
N VAL A 128 4.25 3.39 9.66
CA VAL A 128 3.68 4.44 10.52
C VAL A 128 4.49 5.71 10.32
N ALA A 129 3.84 6.72 9.74
CA ALA A 129 4.37 8.08 9.63
C ALA A 129 4.04 8.87 10.91
N CYS A 130 5.08 9.42 11.54
CA CYS A 130 4.95 10.38 12.63
C CYS A 130 4.62 11.76 12.03
N PHE A 131 3.34 12.12 12.01
CA PHE A 131 2.86 13.28 11.27
C PHE A 131 1.98 14.19 12.15
N PRO A 132 2.54 14.80 13.21
CA PRO A 132 1.76 15.56 14.19
C PRO A 132 1.01 16.72 13.54
N LEU A 133 -0.30 16.77 13.74
CA LEU A 133 -1.17 17.84 13.22
C LEU A 133 -1.91 18.55 14.35
N PRO A 134 -2.16 19.88 14.25
CA PRO A 134 -2.86 20.64 15.28
C PRO A 134 -4.24 20.08 15.64
N SER A 135 -4.56 20.01 16.93
CA SER A 135 -5.81 19.40 17.44
C SER A 135 -7.10 20.04 16.91
N HIS A 136 -7.06 21.32 16.51
CA HIS A 136 -8.22 22.03 15.98
C HIS A 136 -8.55 21.70 14.52
N LEU A 137 -7.67 20.98 13.80
CA LEU A 137 -7.98 20.57 12.43
C LEU A 137 -9.07 19.52 12.43
N SER A 138 -10.06 19.72 11.55
CA SER A 138 -11.11 18.75 11.27
C SER A 138 -10.55 17.46 10.67
N SER A 139 -11.32 16.37 10.74
CA SER A 139 -10.94 15.09 10.14
C SER A 139 -10.66 15.21 8.64
N GLN A 140 -11.41 16.07 7.93
CA GLN A 140 -11.22 16.29 6.49
C GLN A 140 -9.92 17.06 6.18
N GLU A 141 -9.56 18.05 6.99
CA GLU A 141 -8.29 18.77 6.85
C GLU A 141 -7.09 17.86 7.13
N ARG A 142 -7.20 17.01 8.17
CA ARG A 142 -6.20 15.98 8.48
C ARG A 142 -6.03 14.99 7.34
N ALA A 143 -7.14 14.49 6.79
CA ALA A 143 -7.12 13.60 5.63
C ALA A 143 -6.46 14.25 4.41
N LYS A 144 -6.81 15.51 4.11
CA LYS A 144 -6.20 16.26 3.00
C LYS A 144 -4.69 16.40 3.19
N ALA A 145 -4.23 16.74 4.39
CA ALA A 145 -2.80 16.85 4.68
C ALA A 145 -2.08 15.50 4.47
N CYS A 146 -2.65 14.41 4.98
CA CYS A 146 -2.07 13.07 4.83
C CYS A 146 -2.07 12.59 3.37
N ILE A 147 -3.13 12.85 2.60
CA ILE A 147 -3.21 12.52 1.17
C ILE A 147 -2.11 13.25 0.37
N ILE A 148 -1.90 14.54 0.65
CA ILE A 148 -0.86 15.33 -0.01
C ILE A 148 0.52 14.76 0.33
N HIS A 149 0.80 14.52 1.61
CA HIS A 149 2.06 13.92 2.06
C HIS A 149 2.27 12.54 1.41
N HIS A 150 1.25 11.68 1.41
CA HIS A 150 1.33 10.35 0.80
C HIS A 150 1.67 10.42 -0.69
N GLY A 151 1.08 11.37 -1.41
CA GLY A 151 1.40 11.61 -2.82
C GLY A 151 2.83 12.12 -3.05
N HIS A 152 3.47 12.79 -2.09
CA HIS A 152 4.91 13.09 -2.16
C HIS A 152 5.75 11.85 -1.89
N GLU A 153 5.39 11.02 -0.90
CA GLU A 153 6.09 9.78 -0.59
C GLU A 153 6.14 8.81 -1.78
N ILE A 154 5.00 8.58 -2.44
CA ILE A 154 4.94 7.76 -3.66
C ILE A 154 5.96 8.26 -4.70
N ARG A 155 5.94 9.57 -4.99
CA ARG A 155 6.80 10.17 -6.02
C ARG A 155 8.28 10.14 -5.63
N ASN A 156 8.60 10.41 -4.37
CA ASN A 156 9.96 10.39 -3.85
C ASN A 156 10.57 8.98 -3.93
N ARG A 157 9.80 7.97 -3.53
CA ARG A 157 10.28 6.59 -3.44
C ARG A 157 10.41 5.91 -4.80
N ALA A 158 9.58 6.29 -5.77
CA ALA A 158 9.66 5.79 -7.13
C ALA A 158 10.98 6.18 -7.86
N VAL A 159 11.69 7.19 -7.35
CA VAL A 159 12.94 7.71 -7.94
C VAL A 159 14.17 7.52 -7.05
N LEU A 160 14.12 6.66 -6.02
CA LEU A 160 15.31 6.32 -5.23
C LEU A 160 16.43 5.80 -6.12
N ASP A 161 17.68 6.21 -5.89
CA ASP A 161 18.79 5.88 -6.79
C ASP A 161 18.96 4.37 -6.98
N ASN A 162 18.99 3.63 -5.88
CA ASN A 162 19.04 2.17 -5.88
C ASN A 162 17.68 1.57 -6.28
N ILE A 163 17.67 0.76 -7.34
CA ILE A 163 16.46 0.13 -7.87
C ILE A 163 15.87 -0.90 -6.91
N ASP A 164 16.70 -1.63 -6.16
CA ASP A 164 16.23 -2.62 -5.21
C ASP A 164 15.58 -1.94 -4.00
N ASP A 165 16.13 -0.80 -3.57
CA ASP A 165 15.50 0.05 -2.54
C ASP A 165 14.20 0.67 -3.08
N ALA A 166 14.17 1.15 -4.32
CA ALA A 166 12.95 1.67 -4.94
C ALA A 166 11.83 0.62 -5.02
N LYS A 167 12.18 -0.62 -5.38
CA LYS A 167 11.25 -1.77 -5.36
C LYS A 167 10.79 -2.08 -3.95
N PHE A 168 11.74 -2.19 -3.01
CA PHE A 168 11.42 -2.49 -1.62
C PHE A 168 10.48 -1.43 -1.06
N TRP A 169 10.82 -0.14 -1.14
CA TRP A 169 10.05 0.97 -0.58
C TRP A 169 8.88 1.45 -1.42
N PHE A 170 8.57 0.74 -2.51
CA PHE A 170 7.47 1.09 -3.38
C PHE A 170 6.16 1.19 -2.59
N LEU A 171 5.39 2.23 -2.87
CA LEU A 171 4.03 2.42 -2.43
C LEU A 171 3.19 2.39 -3.67
N SER A 172 2.21 1.48 -3.71
CA SER A 172 1.37 1.41 -4.89
C SER A 172 0.64 2.72 -5.08
N GLU A 173 0.62 3.15 -6.33
CA GLU A 173 -0.39 4.05 -6.79
C GLU A 173 -1.75 3.35 -6.62
N ASP A 174 -2.17 2.43 -7.49
CA ASP A 174 -3.53 1.89 -7.44
C ASP A 174 -3.69 0.69 -6.47
N PHE A 175 -4.81 0.60 -5.75
CA PHE A 175 -5.25 -0.62 -5.05
C PHE A 175 -6.48 -1.22 -5.75
N GLU A 176 -6.68 -2.52 -5.58
CA GLU A 176 -7.89 -3.24 -6.02
C GLU A 176 -9.04 -2.99 -5.03
N ASP A 177 -9.54 -1.76 -5.02
CA ASP A 177 -10.83 -1.40 -4.43
C ASP A 177 -11.81 -1.06 -5.56
N GLU A 178 -13.09 -1.43 -5.38
CA GLU A 178 -14.12 -1.29 -6.40
C GLU A 178 -14.47 0.18 -6.65
N TRP A 179 -14.46 1.01 -5.59
CA TRP A 179 -14.97 2.38 -5.62
C TRP A 179 -13.85 3.41 -5.70
N TYR A 180 -12.69 3.10 -5.14
CA TYR A 180 -11.55 3.99 -5.00
C TYR A 180 -10.27 3.32 -5.47
N SER A 181 -9.26 4.12 -5.80
CA SER A 181 -7.95 3.62 -6.23
C SER A 181 -6.85 3.84 -5.19
N ARG A 182 -7.14 4.54 -4.09
CA ARG A 182 -6.18 4.85 -3.02
C ARG A 182 -6.82 4.68 -1.65
N GLY A 183 -5.99 4.37 -0.65
CA GLY A 183 -6.40 4.14 0.74
C GLY A 183 -5.26 4.36 1.73
N ILE A 184 -5.52 5.03 2.85
CA ILE A 184 -4.60 5.14 4.00
C ILE A 184 -5.37 5.00 5.32
N ILE A 185 -4.65 4.75 6.40
CA ILE A 185 -5.18 4.86 7.76
C ILE A 185 -4.65 6.13 8.42
N ILE A 186 -5.53 6.83 9.14
CA ILE A 186 -5.18 8.00 9.94
C ILE A 186 -5.61 7.76 11.37
N ILE A 187 -4.66 7.74 12.29
CA ILE A 187 -4.91 7.76 13.73
C ILE A 187 -5.06 9.22 14.15
N ASP A 188 -6.26 9.59 14.60
CA ASP A 188 -6.63 10.95 14.97
C ASP A 188 -6.75 11.15 16.49
N ARG A 189 -6.85 10.05 17.26
CA ARG A 189 -6.83 10.06 18.73
C ARG A 189 -6.12 8.83 19.27
N LEU A 190 -5.33 9.00 20.32
CA LEU A 190 -4.73 7.93 21.10
C LEU A 190 -4.86 8.26 22.57
N GLU A 191 -5.33 7.30 23.34
CA GLU A 191 -5.34 7.37 24.80
C GLU A 191 -4.06 6.73 25.37
N ASP A 192 -3.73 6.99 26.63
CA ASP A 192 -2.51 6.45 27.25
C ASP A 192 -2.46 4.92 27.26
N THR A 193 -3.62 4.26 27.21
CA THR A 193 -3.79 2.80 27.19
C THR A 193 -3.88 2.20 25.79
N TRP A 194 -3.54 2.95 24.73
CA TRP A 194 -3.69 2.50 23.33
C TRP A 194 -3.02 1.14 23.04
N GLU A 195 -1.94 0.80 23.74
CA GLU A 195 -1.23 -0.48 23.60
C GLU A 195 -2.13 -1.69 23.93
N ASP A 196 -3.05 -1.52 24.88
CA ASP A 196 -3.98 -2.56 25.32
C ASP A 196 -5.04 -2.88 24.23
N SER A 197 -5.25 -1.96 23.28
CA SER A 197 -6.16 -2.20 22.14
C SER A 197 -5.74 -3.39 21.28
N PHE A 198 -4.44 -3.71 21.25
CA PHE A 198 -3.91 -4.85 20.47
C PHE A 198 -4.09 -6.19 21.18
N GLU A 199 -4.54 -6.19 22.43
CA GLU A 199 -4.91 -7.38 23.18
C GLU A 199 -6.42 -7.66 23.14
N CYS A 200 -7.23 -6.65 22.83
CA CYS A 200 -8.68 -6.74 22.78
C CYS A 200 -9.18 -7.79 21.78
N ASP A 201 -10.43 -8.22 21.95
CA ASP A 201 -11.14 -9.01 20.94
C ASP A 201 -11.52 -8.10 19.76
N ASP A 202 -11.00 -8.40 18.57
CA ASP A 202 -11.37 -7.70 17.33
C ASP A 202 -12.38 -8.45 16.46
N THR A 203 -13.00 -9.52 16.94
CA THR A 203 -14.03 -10.25 16.17
C THR A 203 -15.17 -9.37 15.67
N ARG A 204 -15.38 -8.20 16.27
CA ARG A 204 -16.33 -7.18 15.79
C ARG A 204 -15.61 -5.88 15.45
N ILE A 205 -15.94 -5.32 14.29
CA ILE A 205 -15.51 -3.97 13.91
C ILE A 205 -16.33 -2.99 14.75
N GLN A 206 -15.64 -2.15 15.50
CA GLN A 206 -16.21 -1.09 16.31
C GLN A 206 -16.18 0.21 15.50
N PHE A 207 -17.37 0.64 15.07
CA PHE A 207 -17.54 1.97 14.50
C PHE A 207 -17.52 3.00 15.62
N GLU A 208 -17.02 4.18 15.30
CA GLU A 208 -17.02 5.28 16.25
C GLU A 208 -17.95 6.39 15.78
N ASP A 209 -18.91 6.69 16.63
CA ASP A 209 -19.81 7.83 16.54
C ASP A 209 -19.83 8.61 17.86
N GLU A 210 -20.72 9.60 17.97
CA GLU A 210 -20.83 10.45 19.16
C GLU A 210 -21.12 9.67 20.45
N MET A 211 -21.72 8.48 20.36
CA MET A 211 -22.11 7.65 21.50
C MET A 211 -21.20 6.46 21.76
N THR A 212 -20.28 6.14 20.84
CA THR A 212 -19.47 4.91 20.85
C THR A 212 -17.98 5.20 20.78
N GLN A 213 -17.50 6.04 21.68
CA GLN A 213 -16.07 6.34 21.77
C GLN A 213 -15.29 5.15 22.33
N SER A 214 -14.27 4.70 21.59
CA SER A 214 -13.31 3.72 22.09
C SER A 214 -12.49 4.30 23.25
N SER A 215 -12.18 3.45 24.23
CA SER A 215 -11.34 3.77 25.37
C SER A 215 -9.83 3.81 25.05
N PHE A 216 -9.44 3.41 23.84
CA PHE A 216 -8.02 3.31 23.45
C PHE A 216 -7.60 4.40 22.47
N GLY A 217 -8.56 5.03 21.82
CA GLY A 217 -8.35 6.00 20.75
C GLY A 217 -9.10 5.61 19.49
N SER A 218 -8.82 6.34 18.42
CA SER A 218 -9.58 6.28 17.19
C SER A 218 -8.72 6.37 15.96
N PHE A 219 -9.24 5.81 14.88
CA PHE A 219 -8.66 6.00 13.55
C PHE A 219 -9.75 6.10 12.49
N ALA A 220 -9.37 6.63 11.33
CA ALA A 220 -10.18 6.64 10.13
C ALA A 220 -9.48 5.88 9.00
N THR A 221 -10.25 5.10 8.25
CA THR A 221 -9.85 4.69 6.89
C THR A 221 -10.20 5.81 5.94
N VAL A 222 -9.26 6.22 5.09
CA VAL A 222 -9.45 7.28 4.11
C VAL A 222 -9.18 6.73 2.73
N HIS A 223 -10.22 6.71 1.88
CA HIS A 223 -10.14 6.32 0.49
C HIS A 223 -10.36 7.53 -0.41
N TRP A 224 -9.63 7.62 -1.51
CA TRP A 224 -9.75 8.73 -2.45
C TRP A 224 -9.40 8.31 -3.88
N ARG A 225 -9.57 9.25 -4.82
CA ARG A 225 -9.51 8.98 -6.27
C ARG A 225 -10.56 7.92 -6.67
N PRO A 226 -11.83 8.34 -6.73
CA PRO A 226 -12.93 7.45 -7.08
C PRO A 226 -12.75 6.91 -8.50
N ARG A 227 -13.25 5.70 -8.73
CA ARG A 227 -13.28 5.06 -10.03
C ARG A 227 -14.59 5.43 -10.72
N GLU A 228 -14.58 6.50 -11.52
CA GLU A 228 -15.78 7.05 -12.18
C GLU A 228 -16.59 5.97 -12.92
N GLU A 229 -15.92 5.02 -13.59
CA GLU A 229 -16.55 3.87 -14.25
C GLU A 229 -17.44 3.02 -13.33
N THR A 230 -17.06 2.89 -12.05
CA THR A 230 -17.84 2.13 -11.06
C THR A 230 -19.12 2.88 -10.72
N TRP A 231 -19.02 4.19 -10.51
CA TRP A 231 -20.18 5.05 -10.24
C TRP A 231 -21.16 5.06 -11.42
N GLU A 232 -20.64 5.17 -12.64
CA GLU A 232 -21.44 5.08 -13.86
C GLU A 232 -22.14 3.73 -14.00
N ARG A 233 -21.43 2.62 -13.70
CA ARG A 233 -21.99 1.26 -13.77
C ARG A 233 -23.16 1.05 -12.81
N TYR A 234 -23.12 1.66 -11.63
CA TYR A 234 -24.17 1.54 -10.63
C TYR A 234 -25.22 2.67 -10.73
N GLU A 235 -25.13 3.53 -11.74
CA GLU A 235 -26.01 4.69 -11.94
C GLU A 235 -26.08 5.60 -10.69
N GLU A 236 -24.99 5.66 -9.91
CA GLU A 236 -24.90 6.51 -8.74
C GLU A 236 -24.37 7.90 -9.10
N ASP A 237 -25.04 8.94 -8.62
CA ASP A 237 -24.62 10.32 -8.85
C ASP A 237 -23.27 10.59 -8.19
N PHE A 238 -22.26 10.90 -9.01
CA PHE A 238 -20.94 11.26 -8.51
C PHE A 238 -20.95 12.67 -7.88
N GLN A 239 -21.07 12.72 -6.55
CA GLN A 239 -21.03 13.97 -5.79
C GLN A 239 -19.59 14.42 -5.46
N PRO A 240 -19.30 15.74 -5.36
CA PRO A 240 -17.99 16.24 -4.94
C PRO A 240 -17.48 15.66 -3.60
N GLU A 241 -18.39 15.38 -2.67
CA GLU A 241 -18.13 14.75 -1.37
C GLU A 241 -17.61 13.32 -1.52
N SER A 242 -17.99 12.62 -2.59
CA SER A 242 -17.54 11.25 -2.91
C SER A 242 -16.08 11.18 -3.35
N ARG A 243 -15.38 12.33 -3.53
CA ARG A 243 -13.95 12.37 -3.89
C ARG A 243 -13.03 11.80 -2.81
N VAL A 244 -13.45 11.89 -1.55
CA VAL A 244 -12.73 11.35 -0.39
C VAL A 244 -13.75 10.70 0.52
N HIS A 245 -13.68 9.38 0.65
CA HIS A 245 -14.50 8.62 1.58
C HIS A 245 -13.73 8.39 2.89
N MET A 246 -14.34 8.74 4.01
CA MET A 246 -13.77 8.54 5.33
C MET A 246 -14.75 7.79 6.22
N ARG A 247 -14.23 6.84 6.99
CA ARG A 247 -15.00 6.12 8.00
C ARG A 247 -14.16 5.94 9.26
N LYS A 248 -14.77 6.20 10.42
CA LYS A 248 -14.12 6.22 11.73
C LYS A 248 -14.40 4.95 12.53
N TYR A 249 -13.40 4.50 13.28
CA TYR A 249 -13.40 3.25 14.03
C TYR A 249 -12.62 3.40 15.34
N GLY A 250 -13.02 2.59 16.32
CA GLY A 250 -12.24 2.37 17.54
C GLY A 250 -10.94 1.64 17.24
N LEU A 251 -9.85 2.04 17.93
CA LEU A 251 -8.49 1.54 17.67
C LEU A 251 -8.35 0.01 17.72
N GLU A 252 -9.14 -0.66 18.56
CA GLU A 252 -9.21 -2.12 18.66
C GLU A 252 -9.49 -2.84 17.31
N SER A 253 -10.11 -2.13 16.35
CA SER A 253 -10.46 -2.66 15.03
C SER A 253 -9.32 -2.57 13.99
N ILE A 254 -8.22 -1.87 14.31
CA ILE A 254 -7.20 -1.48 13.31
C ILE A 254 -6.52 -2.69 12.64
N GLY A 255 -6.30 -3.77 13.39
CA GLY A 255 -5.67 -4.98 12.86
C GLY A 255 -6.48 -5.65 11.75
N ARG A 256 -7.82 -5.59 11.81
CA ARG A 256 -8.71 -6.14 10.78
C ARG A 256 -8.74 -5.28 9.53
N LEU A 257 -8.78 -3.96 9.71
CA LEU A 257 -8.82 -3.02 8.59
C LEU A 257 -7.47 -2.83 7.90
N LEU A 258 -6.36 -3.11 8.58
CA LEU A 258 -5.06 -3.33 7.94
C LEU A 258 -4.97 -4.73 7.30
N GLY A 259 -5.77 -5.68 7.78
CA GLY A 259 -5.77 -7.06 7.33
C GLY A 259 -6.70 -7.34 6.14
N ARG A 260 -7.19 -8.57 6.10
CA ARG A 260 -8.11 -9.11 5.08
C ARG A 260 -9.39 -8.29 4.88
N GLU A 261 -9.84 -7.53 5.88
CA GLU A 261 -11.15 -6.87 5.84
C GLU A 261 -11.09 -5.38 5.50
N GLY A 262 -9.91 -4.85 5.21
CA GLY A 262 -9.77 -3.48 4.75
C GLY A 262 -8.67 -3.33 3.71
N ILE A 263 -7.82 -2.32 3.91
CA ILE A 263 -6.84 -1.85 2.94
C ILE A 263 -5.88 -2.96 2.50
N GLY A 264 -5.54 -3.89 3.41
CA GLY A 264 -4.67 -5.03 3.09
C GLY A 264 -5.22 -5.92 1.97
N SER A 265 -6.54 -6.12 1.90
CA SER A 265 -7.16 -6.93 0.82
C SER A 265 -7.09 -6.23 -0.53
N SER A 266 -7.33 -4.92 -0.58
CA SER A 266 -7.27 -4.15 -1.82
C SER A 266 -5.84 -4.08 -2.37
N ILE A 267 -4.86 -3.99 -1.48
CA ILE A 267 -3.45 -4.04 -1.83
C ILE A 267 -3.07 -5.40 -2.39
N ARG A 268 -3.55 -6.49 -1.77
CA ARG A 268 -3.22 -7.86 -2.20
C ARG A 268 -3.51 -8.07 -3.68
N GLY A 269 -4.76 -7.80 -4.10
CA GLY A 269 -5.20 -8.10 -5.45
C GLY A 269 -4.39 -7.33 -6.50
N PHE A 270 -4.04 -6.07 -6.20
CA PHE A 270 -3.07 -5.33 -7.00
C PHE A 270 -1.74 -6.07 -7.10
N TYR A 271 -1.07 -6.40 -6.00
CA TYR A 271 0.28 -6.97 -6.06
C TYR A 271 0.35 -8.41 -6.61
N GLU A 272 -0.69 -9.22 -6.43
CA GLU A 272 -0.79 -10.56 -7.01
C GLU A 272 -0.74 -10.54 -8.55
N HIS A 273 -1.25 -9.48 -9.17
CA HIS A 273 -1.17 -9.25 -10.61
C HIS A 273 0.05 -8.38 -11.00
N PHE A 274 0.39 -7.40 -10.16
CA PHE A 274 1.30 -6.31 -10.52
C PHE A 274 2.78 -6.69 -10.51
N ALA A 275 3.20 -7.55 -9.58
CA ALA A 275 4.61 -7.95 -9.45
C ALA A 275 5.05 -9.03 -10.47
N PRO A 276 4.25 -10.06 -10.79
CA PRO A 276 4.61 -11.03 -11.83
C PRO A 276 4.62 -10.43 -13.25
N ASP A 277 3.72 -9.49 -13.52
CA ASP A 277 3.52 -8.94 -14.88
C ASP A 277 4.51 -7.80 -15.24
N GLY A 278 5.52 -7.57 -14.41
CA GLY A 278 6.55 -6.54 -14.61
C GLY A 278 6.03 -5.10 -14.54
N VAL A 279 4.83 -4.87 -13.99
CA VAL A 279 4.22 -3.54 -13.94
C VAL A 279 5.00 -2.63 -12.99
N LEU A 280 5.47 -3.16 -11.85
CA LEU A 280 6.34 -2.42 -10.92
C LEU A 280 7.59 -1.86 -11.61
N ASP A 281 8.28 -2.69 -12.39
CA ASP A 281 9.47 -2.27 -13.13
C ASP A 281 9.15 -1.17 -14.13
N ARG A 282 8.01 -1.26 -14.82
CA ARG A 282 7.55 -0.22 -15.75
C ARG A 282 7.23 1.09 -15.04
N GLU A 283 6.51 1.06 -13.93
CA GLU A 283 6.17 2.28 -13.18
C GLU A 283 7.42 2.99 -12.66
N LEU A 284 8.37 2.25 -12.09
CA LEU A 284 9.66 2.78 -11.67
C LEU A 284 10.43 3.38 -12.85
N ALA A 285 10.44 2.71 -14.02
CA ALA A 285 11.09 3.21 -15.22
C ALA A 285 10.42 4.48 -15.79
N VAL A 286 9.09 4.59 -15.69
CA VAL A 286 8.35 5.80 -16.11
C VAL A 286 8.65 6.97 -15.17
N ALA A 287 8.64 6.74 -13.86
CA ALA A 287 8.93 7.77 -12.86
C ALA A 287 10.33 8.38 -13.05
N ARG A 288 11.35 7.54 -13.27
CA ARG A 288 12.72 7.98 -13.52
C ARG A 288 12.88 8.77 -14.81
N ARG A 289 12.27 8.31 -15.91
CA ARG A 289 12.27 9.07 -17.19
C ARG A 289 11.62 10.44 -17.04
N GLY A 290 10.55 10.54 -16.25
CA GLY A 290 9.89 11.81 -15.93
C GLY A 290 10.80 12.77 -15.15
N LEU A 291 11.64 12.26 -14.25
CA LEU A 291 12.64 13.03 -13.52
C LEU A 291 13.70 13.59 -14.48
N ASP A 292 14.24 12.74 -15.36
CA ASP A 292 15.28 13.11 -16.32
C ASP A 292 14.82 14.24 -17.25
N MET A 293 13.60 14.15 -17.78
CA MET A 293 13.03 15.20 -18.63
C MET A 293 12.87 16.53 -17.88
N ARG A 294 12.43 16.50 -16.62
CA ARG A 294 12.30 17.72 -15.80
C ARG A 294 13.66 18.36 -15.53
N GLN A 295 14.68 17.55 -15.21
CA GLN A 295 16.04 18.04 -14.99
C GLN A 295 16.63 18.65 -16.27
N GLN A 296 16.40 18.04 -17.44
CA GLN A 296 16.81 18.59 -18.73
C GLN A 296 16.15 19.94 -19.02
N LEU A 297 14.84 20.07 -18.78
CA LEU A 297 14.11 21.33 -18.95
C LEU A 297 14.60 22.43 -17.99
N LEU A 298 14.92 22.08 -16.73
CA LEU A 298 15.51 23.00 -15.76
C LEU A 298 16.89 23.48 -16.21
N LYS A 299 17.76 22.56 -16.67
CA LYS A 299 19.08 22.92 -17.23
C LYS A 299 18.96 23.82 -18.44
N GLN A 300 18.02 23.55 -19.36
CA GLN A 300 17.76 24.39 -20.51
C GLN A 300 17.27 25.79 -20.09
N LYS A 301 16.33 25.90 -19.15
CA LYS A 301 15.86 27.18 -18.61
C LYS A 301 16.99 27.99 -17.96
N LEU A 302 17.79 27.36 -17.10
CA LEU A 302 18.93 28.02 -16.44
C LEU A 302 19.98 28.47 -17.47
N SER A 303 20.28 27.65 -18.47
CA SER A 303 21.21 28.02 -19.55
C SER A 303 20.71 29.20 -20.41
N ARG A 304 19.39 29.38 -20.52
CA ARG A 304 18.77 30.49 -21.25
C ARG A 304 18.80 31.78 -20.44
N VAL A 305 18.60 31.70 -19.12
CA VAL A 305 18.76 32.84 -18.20
C VAL A 305 20.20 33.34 -18.20
N MET A 306 21.18 32.44 -18.04
CA MET A 306 22.60 32.82 -18.02
C MET A 306 23.13 33.39 -19.35
N ARG A 307 22.48 33.12 -20.49
CA ARG A 307 22.85 33.75 -21.78
C ARG A 307 22.29 35.16 -21.96
N LEU A 308 21.17 35.49 -21.29
CA LEU A 308 20.55 36.81 -21.39
C LEU A 308 21.33 37.86 -20.57
N ASP A 309 22.00 37.43 -19.50
CA ASP A 309 22.83 38.31 -18.68
C ASP A 309 24.19 38.66 -19.31
N CYS A 310 24.61 37.96 -20.37
CA CYS A 310 25.88 38.23 -21.08
C CYS A 310 25.71 39.01 -22.40
N SER A 311 24.51 39.50 -22.71
CA SER A 311 24.23 40.29 -23.93
C SER A 311 23.83 41.75 -23.64
N SER A 312 24.17 42.24 -22.45
CA SER A 312 23.99 43.65 -22.07
C SER A 312 25.36 44.30 -21.86
N ASP A 313 26.16 44.37 -22.92
CA ASP A 313 27.34 45.25 -23.08
C ASP A 313 27.47 45.61 -24.57
#